data_AF-A0A1Y1MTP0-F1
#
_entry.id   AF-A0A1Y1MTP0-F1
#
_cell.length_a   1.000
_cell.length_b   1.000
_cell.length_c   1.000
_cell.angle_alpha   90.00
_cell.angle_beta   90.00
_cell.angle_gamma   90.00
#
_symmetry.space_group_name_H-M   'P 1'
#
loop_
_entity.id
_entity.type
_entity.pdbx_description
1 polymer ?
#
loop_
_entity_poly.entity_id
_entity_poly.type
_entity_poly.pdbx_seq_one_letter_code
_entity_poly.pdbx_strand_id
1 'polypeptide(L)'
;MLDACHRLSKNPNKPNEPRGIIVKFISRINKEEFLMCKKVKRSIQVSDLGELFSNIPNVNPSSSVYINESLTMSNRVLYAKARQYAKENSLKYVWVRNGQIAMRKTDSSKIFVIKSTEDFKDVH
;
A
#
# COMPACT_ATOMS: atom_id res chain seq x y z
N MET A 1 -4.25 -2.70 18.74
CA MET A 1 -3.74 -1.59 19.57
C MET A 1 -2.48 -0.97 18.95
N LEU A 2 -2.33 0.36 19.03
CA LEU A 2 -1.21 1.13 18.43
C LEU A 2 -0.10 1.36 19.46
N ASP A 3 1.16 1.32 19.02
CA ASP A 3 2.36 1.63 19.80
C ASP A 3 2.78 3.09 19.62
N ALA A 4 2.84 3.55 18.36
CA ALA A 4 3.23 4.92 18.03
C ALA A 4 2.56 5.41 16.74
N CYS A 5 2.37 6.72 16.63
CA CYS A 5 1.86 7.39 15.43
C CYS A 5 2.57 8.73 15.23
N HIS A 6 3.11 8.97 14.05
CA HIS A 6 3.78 10.24 13.73
C HIS A 6 3.58 10.65 12.27
N ARG A 7 3.69 11.96 12.01
CA ARG A 7 3.70 12.49 10.65
C ARG A 7 5.09 12.38 10.04
N LEU A 8 5.18 11.83 8.84
CA LEU A 8 6.41 11.82 8.03
C LEU A 8 6.81 13.24 7.62
N SER A 9 8.07 13.45 7.24
CA SER A 9 8.50 14.72 6.64
C SER A 9 7.73 15.03 5.35
N LYS A 10 7.72 16.30 4.96
CA LYS A 10 7.07 16.74 3.72
C LYS A 10 7.78 16.07 2.53
N ASN A 11 7.01 15.49 1.61
CA ASN A 11 7.57 14.93 0.39
C ASN A 11 7.95 16.08 -0.57
N PRO A 12 9.23 16.29 -0.90
CA PRO A 12 9.65 17.39 -1.77
C PRO A 12 9.08 17.25 -3.18
N ASN A 13 8.83 16.03 -3.65
CA ASN A 13 8.22 15.78 -4.96
C ASN A 13 6.71 16.08 -4.99
N LYS A 14 6.10 16.30 -3.82
CA LYS A 14 4.66 16.52 -3.66
C LYS A 14 4.37 17.59 -2.59
N PRO A 15 4.80 18.85 -2.83
CA PRO A 15 4.73 19.91 -1.82
C PRO A 15 3.31 20.35 -1.47
N ASN A 16 2.33 20.08 -2.34
CA ASN A 16 0.93 20.44 -2.09
C ASN A 16 0.13 19.29 -1.46
N GLU A 17 0.67 18.07 -1.39
CA GLU A 17 -0.02 16.95 -0.75
C GLU A 17 0.13 16.97 0.78
N PRO A 18 -0.87 16.46 1.54
CA PRO A 18 -0.74 16.26 2.97
C PRO A 18 0.46 15.38 3.32
N ARG A 19 1.08 15.65 4.49
CA ARG A 19 2.14 14.79 5.02
C ARG A 19 1.58 13.40 5.33
N GLY A 20 2.30 12.36 4.93
CA GLY A 20 1.93 10.99 5.27
C GLY A 20 1.98 10.75 6.78
N ILE A 21 1.17 9.82 7.26
CA ILE A 21 1.17 9.34 8.64
C ILE A 21 1.75 7.93 8.64
N ILE A 22 2.65 7.65 9.57
CA ILE A 22 3.14 6.30 9.82
C ILE A 22 2.70 5.85 11.21
N VAL A 23 2.19 4.63 11.25
CA VAL A 23 1.60 4.02 12.44
C VAL A 23 2.36 2.73 12.73
N LYS A 24 2.79 2.58 13.98
CA LYS A 24 3.37 1.34 14.51
C LYS A 24 2.32 0.66 15.38
N PHE A 25 2.07 -0.61 15.10
CA PHE A 25 1.18 -1.45 15.91
C PHE A 25 1.98 -2.19 16.97
N ILE A 26 1.35 -2.47 18.12
CA ILE A 26 1.97 -3.26 19.19
C ILE A 26 2.26 -4.70 18.73
N SER A 27 1.36 -5.27 17.92
CA SER A 27 1.52 -6.62 17.38
C SER A 27 1.29 -6.67 15.88
N ARG A 28 1.93 -7.65 15.25
CA ARG A 28 1.74 -7.96 13.82
C ARG A 28 0.29 -8.35 13.51
N ILE A 29 -0.37 -9.06 14.41
CA ILE A 29 -1.78 -9.48 14.27
C ILE A 29 -2.69 -8.26 14.11
N ASN A 30 -2.55 -7.26 14.99
CA ASN A 30 -3.34 -6.02 14.92
C ASN A 30 -3.13 -5.27 13.58
N LYS A 31 -1.89 -5.21 13.09
CA LYS A 31 -1.58 -4.62 11.77
C LYS A 31 -2.26 -5.41 10.64
N GLU A 32 -2.20 -6.73 10.69
CA GLU A 32 -2.79 -7.61 9.67
C GLU A 32 -4.31 -7.50 9.63
N GLU A 33 -4.99 -7.53 10.78
CA GLU A 33 -6.43 -7.32 10.91
C GLU A 33 -6.85 -5.96 10.33
N PHE A 34 -6.14 -4.89 10.69
CA PHE A 34 -6.40 -3.55 10.15
C PHE A 34 -6.29 -3.49 8.62
N LEU A 35 -5.27 -4.14 8.05
CA LEU A 35 -5.10 -4.22 6.59
C LEU A 35 -6.16 -5.09 5.92
N MET A 36 -6.67 -6.13 6.58
CA MET A 36 -7.79 -6.93 6.09
C MET A 36 -9.08 -6.11 6.03
N CYS A 37 -9.40 -5.34 7.07
CA CYS A 37 -10.54 -4.42 7.07
C CYS A 37 -10.47 -3.43 5.90
N LYS A 38 -9.28 -2.87 5.62
CA LYS A 38 -9.07 -2.02 4.45
C LYS A 38 -9.35 -2.72 3.12
N LYS A 39 -8.98 -4.00 2.97
CA LYS A 39 -9.25 -4.76 1.74
C LYS A 39 -10.74 -4.98 1.50
N VAL A 40 -11.53 -5.16 2.56
CA VAL A 40 -13.00 -5.30 2.47
C VAL A 40 -13.62 -4.02 1.92
N LYS A 41 -13.22 -2.85 2.45
CA LYS A 41 -13.74 -1.56 2.01
C LYS A 41 -13.24 -1.11 0.61
N ARG A 42 -12.07 -1.61 0.17
CA ARG A 42 -11.39 -1.32 -1.10
C ARG A 42 -10.95 0.14 -1.29
N SER A 43 -11.90 1.07 -1.32
CA SER A 43 -11.70 2.51 -1.44
C SER A 43 -12.12 3.18 -0.15
N ILE A 44 -11.22 3.93 0.45
CA ILE A 44 -11.49 4.74 1.64
C ILE A 44 -11.39 6.19 1.18
N GLN A 45 -12.43 6.98 1.45
CA GLN A 45 -12.47 8.41 1.21
C GLN A 45 -12.34 9.19 2.52
N VAL A 46 -12.08 10.49 2.45
CA VAL A 46 -12.02 11.33 3.65
C VAL A 46 -13.38 11.34 4.38
N SER A 47 -14.47 11.34 3.64
CA SER A 47 -15.83 11.26 4.19
C SER A 47 -16.09 10.01 5.02
N ASP A 48 -15.40 8.90 4.70
CA ASP A 48 -15.50 7.65 5.45
C ASP A 48 -14.87 7.72 6.85
N LEU A 49 -14.08 8.76 7.13
CA LEU A 49 -13.46 8.97 8.44
C LEU A 49 -14.41 9.67 9.43
N GLY A 50 -15.57 10.13 8.95
CA GLY A 50 -16.60 10.78 9.74
C GLY A 50 -16.82 12.25 9.37
N GLU A 51 -17.95 12.79 9.81
CA GLU A 51 -18.44 14.13 9.45
C GLU A 51 -17.45 15.25 9.77
N LEU A 52 -16.72 15.12 10.89
CA LEU A 52 -15.68 16.08 11.29
C LEU A 52 -14.58 16.26 10.23
N PHE A 53 -14.26 15.19 9.48
CA PHE A 53 -13.24 15.25 8.43
C PHE A 53 -13.78 15.76 7.09
N SER A 54 -15.07 15.56 6.84
CA SER A 54 -15.75 16.08 5.65
C SER A 54 -15.85 17.61 5.64
N ASN A 55 -15.92 18.23 6.82
CA ASN A 55 -16.14 19.68 6.94
C ASN A 55 -14.83 20.47 7.15
N ILE A 56 -13.65 19.85 6.98
CA ILE A 56 -12.38 20.56 7.12
C ILE A 56 -12.19 21.50 5.91
N PRO A 57 -11.94 22.80 6.14
CA PRO A 57 -11.66 23.74 5.05
C PRO A 57 -10.49 23.26 4.18
N ASN A 58 -10.64 23.41 2.86
CA ASN A 58 -9.64 23.01 1.86
C ASN A 58 -9.33 21.50 1.82
N VAL A 59 -10.22 20.66 2.33
CA VAL A 59 -10.16 19.20 2.17
C VAL A 59 -11.35 18.75 1.33
N ASN A 60 -11.09 18.03 0.23
CA ASN A 60 -12.15 17.43 -0.56
C ASN A 60 -12.59 16.10 0.11
N PRO A 61 -13.85 15.95 0.57
CA PRO A 61 -14.34 14.74 1.24
C PRO A 61 -14.24 13.47 0.39
N SER A 62 -14.30 13.61 -0.93
CA SER A 62 -14.21 12.49 -1.88
C SER A 62 -12.78 12.04 -2.16
N SER A 63 -11.78 12.72 -1.58
CA SER A 63 -10.36 12.37 -1.74
C SER A 63 -10.07 10.98 -1.18
N SER A 64 -9.33 10.17 -1.93
CA SER A 64 -8.96 8.83 -1.49
C SER A 64 -7.88 8.85 -0.41
N VAL A 65 -8.06 8.03 0.62
CA VAL A 65 -7.12 7.77 1.70
C VAL A 65 -6.39 6.46 1.41
N TYR A 66 -5.08 6.55 1.21
CA TYR A 66 -4.25 5.38 0.90
C TYR A 66 -3.61 4.82 2.16
N ILE A 67 -3.87 3.53 2.40
CA ILE A 67 -3.25 2.75 3.47
C ILE A 67 -2.38 1.67 2.83
N ASN A 68 -1.08 1.76 3.08
CA ASN A 68 -0.05 0.87 2.55
C ASN A 68 0.84 0.34 3.68
N GLU A 69 1.44 -0.84 3.48
CA GLU A 69 2.49 -1.32 4.36
C GLU A 69 3.76 -0.47 4.20
N SER A 70 4.44 -0.18 5.32
CA SER A 70 5.77 0.43 5.27
C SER A 70 6.80 -0.61 4.88
N LEU A 71 7.48 -0.38 3.76
CA LEU A 71 8.50 -1.29 3.21
C LEU A 71 9.90 -0.75 3.44
N THR A 72 10.87 -1.66 3.51
CA THR A 72 12.29 -1.32 3.44
C THR A 72 12.59 -0.60 2.12
N MET A 73 13.70 0.15 2.07
CA MET A 73 14.10 0.82 0.83
C MET A 73 14.25 -0.16 -0.34
N SER A 74 14.90 -1.30 -0.10
CA SER A 74 15.06 -2.36 -1.10
C SER A 74 13.72 -2.88 -1.61
N ASN A 75 12.77 -3.19 -0.72
CA ASN A 75 11.46 -3.69 -1.14
C ASN A 75 10.61 -2.61 -1.83
N ARG A 76 10.76 -1.33 -1.48
CA ARG A 76 10.11 -0.23 -2.24
C ARG A 76 10.58 -0.19 -3.69
N VAL A 77 11.90 -0.26 -3.90
CA VAL A 77 12.49 -0.28 -5.24
C VAL A 77 12.07 -1.53 -6.01
N LEU A 78 12.16 -2.71 -5.37
CA LEU A 78 11.75 -3.97 -5.99
C LEU A 78 10.25 -3.96 -6.35
N TYR A 79 9.39 -3.44 -5.47
CA TYR A 79 7.96 -3.34 -5.73
C TYR A 79 7.63 -2.41 -6.90
N ALA A 80 8.33 -1.28 -7.01
CA ALA A 80 8.18 -0.38 -8.15
C ALA A 80 8.55 -1.08 -9.47
N LYS A 81 9.70 -1.78 -9.50
CA LYS A 81 10.14 -2.58 -10.65
C LYS A 81 9.15 -3.70 -10.99
N ALA A 82 8.65 -4.41 -9.97
CA ALA A 82 7.68 -5.49 -10.15
C ALA A 82 6.37 -4.98 -10.78
N ARG A 83 5.86 -3.82 -10.36
CA ARG A 83 4.68 -3.19 -10.96
C ARG A 83 4.92 -2.76 -12.40
N GLN A 84 6.10 -2.25 -12.71
CA GLN A 84 6.48 -1.91 -14.08
C GLN A 84 6.53 -3.16 -14.96
N TYR A 85 7.25 -4.19 -14.53
CA TYR A 85 7.35 -5.47 -15.25
C TYR A 85 5.98 -6.10 -15.49
N ALA A 86 5.10 -6.08 -14.48
CA ALA A 86 3.74 -6.58 -14.61
C ALA A 86 2.91 -5.83 -15.66
N LYS A 87 3.08 -4.52 -15.76
CA LYS A 87 2.42 -3.72 -16.80
C LYS A 87 2.94 -4.09 -18.19
N GLU A 88 4.25 -4.27 -18.34
CA GLU A 88 4.91 -4.61 -19.61
C GLU A 88 4.58 -6.03 -20.07
N ASN A 89 4.41 -6.98 -19.14
CA ASN A 89 4.18 -8.40 -19.42
C ASN A 89 2.73 -8.85 -19.18
N SER A 90 1.80 -7.91 -19.04
CA SER A 90 0.37 -8.17 -18.83
C SER A 90 0.07 -9.12 -17.65
N LEU A 91 0.85 -9.01 -16.57
CA LEU A 91 0.55 -9.73 -15.33
C LEU A 91 -0.59 -9.03 -14.60
N LYS A 92 -1.65 -9.77 -14.26
CA LYS A 92 -2.87 -9.21 -13.65
C LYS A 92 -2.64 -8.70 -12.24
N TYR A 93 -1.73 -9.30 -11.47
CA TYR A 93 -1.60 -9.03 -10.05
C TYR A 93 -0.16 -8.83 -9.58
N VAL A 94 0.03 -7.72 -8.86
CA VAL A 94 1.22 -7.46 -8.02
C VAL A 94 0.71 -6.88 -6.71
N TRP A 95 1.11 -7.47 -5.58
CA TRP A 95 0.71 -6.97 -4.27
C TRP A 95 1.79 -7.21 -3.23
N VAL A 96 1.60 -6.57 -2.08
CA VAL A 96 2.43 -6.77 -0.90
C VAL A 96 1.60 -7.39 0.20
N ARG A 97 2.18 -8.36 0.90
CA ARG A 97 1.63 -8.91 2.13
C ARG A 97 2.78 -9.16 3.09
N ASN A 98 2.74 -8.55 4.27
CA ASN A 98 3.75 -8.77 5.31
C ASN A 98 5.16 -8.44 4.84
N GLY A 99 5.28 -7.35 4.08
CA GLY A 99 6.55 -6.90 3.51
C GLY A 99 7.06 -7.74 2.33
N GLN A 100 6.43 -8.87 2.02
CA GLN A 100 6.76 -9.71 0.86
C GLN A 100 5.99 -9.26 -0.37
N ILE A 101 6.68 -9.17 -1.49
CA ILE A 101 6.09 -8.84 -2.78
C ILE A 101 5.68 -10.15 -3.46
N ALA A 102 4.47 -10.18 -4.00
CA ALA A 102 3.96 -11.33 -4.73
C ALA A 102 3.42 -10.91 -6.10
N MET A 103 3.60 -11.79 -7.09
CA MET A 103 3.16 -11.60 -8.47
C MET A 103 2.38 -12.81 -8.94
N ARG A 104 1.38 -12.57 -9.81
CA ARG A 104 0.54 -13.61 -10.42
C ARG A 104 0.02 -13.12 -11.77
N LYS A 105 0.15 -13.94 -12.81
CA LYS A 105 -0.25 -13.55 -14.17
C LYS A 105 -1.75 -13.52 -14.38
N THR A 106 -2.46 -14.61 -14.07
CA THR A 106 -3.92 -14.71 -14.24
C THR A 106 -4.60 -15.24 -12.97
N ASP A 107 -5.92 -15.37 -12.98
CA ASP A 107 -6.68 -15.97 -11.88
C ASP A 107 -6.45 -17.48 -11.71
N SER A 108 -5.84 -18.14 -12.69
CA SER A 108 -5.49 -19.57 -12.67
C SER A 108 -3.99 -19.82 -12.49
N SER A 109 -3.12 -18.84 -12.77
CA SER A 109 -1.66 -18.97 -12.59
C SER A 109 -1.25 -19.18 -11.13
N LYS A 110 -0.05 -19.73 -10.94
CA LYS A 110 0.62 -19.82 -9.64
C LYS A 110 1.00 -18.43 -9.11
N ILE A 111 1.04 -18.31 -7.78
CA ILE A 111 1.55 -17.11 -7.08
C ILE A 111 3.05 -17.28 -6.85
N PHE A 112 3.83 -16.26 -7.21
CA PHE A 112 5.27 -16.20 -6.98
C PHE A 112 5.59 -15.14 -5.94
N VAL A 113 6.42 -15.50 -4.95
CA VAL A 113 6.99 -14.54 -3.99
C VAL A 113 8.30 -14.03 -4.56
N ILE A 114 8.39 -12.73 -4.74
CA ILE A 114 9.53 -12.06 -5.35
C ILE A 114 10.46 -11.56 -4.27
N LYS A 115 11.71 -12.00 -4.34
CA LYS A 115 12.83 -11.62 -3.49
C LYS A 115 13.85 -10.78 -4.26
N SER A 116 13.92 -10.91 -5.58
CA SER A 116 14.77 -10.10 -6.44
C SER A 116 14.19 -9.91 -7.84
N THR A 117 14.89 -9.14 -8.68
CA THR A 117 14.46 -8.89 -10.07
C THR A 117 14.57 -10.12 -10.96
N GLU A 118 15.39 -11.10 -10.59
CA GLU A 118 15.61 -12.33 -11.35
C GLU A 118 14.36 -13.20 -11.33
N ASP A 119 13.62 -13.20 -10.22
CA ASP A 119 12.37 -13.96 -10.03
C ASP A 119 11.26 -13.57 -11.02
N PHE A 120 11.37 -12.41 -11.68
CA PHE A 120 10.36 -11.95 -12.65
C PHE A 120 10.18 -12.92 -13.81
N LYS A 121 11.26 -13.61 -14.23
CA LYS A 121 11.26 -14.55 -15.35
C LYS A 121 10.46 -15.81 -15.07
N ASP A 122 10.26 -16.14 -13.80
CA ASP A 122 9.55 -17.35 -13.39
C ASP A 122 8.02 -17.15 -13.38
N VAL A 123 7.54 -15.90 -13.46
CA VAL A 123 6.12 -15.57 -13.36
C VAL A 123 5.41 -15.81 -14.70
N HIS A 124 4.68 -16.92 -14.81
CA HIS A 124 4.03 -17.37 -16.04
C HIS A 124 2.51 -17.56 -15.99
#